data_AF-A0A0U4CMW3-F1
#
_entry.id   AF-A0A0U4CMW3-F1
#
_cell.length_a   1.000
_cell.length_b   1.000
_cell.length_c   1.000
_cell.angle_alpha   90.00
_cell.angle_beta   90.00
_cell.angle_gamma   90.00
#
_symmetry.space_group_name_H-M   'P 1'
#
loop_
_entity.id
_entity.type
_entity.pdbx_description
1 polymer ?
#
loop_
_entity_poly.entity_id
_entity_poly.type
_entity_poly.pdbx_seq_one_letter_code
_entity_poly.pdbx_strand_id
1 'polypeptide(L)'
;MARFICPNCEYVYDEAVGDPREGWPAGTAFSDVDPDWTCPDCGVREQVDFVPEAEFTHNDQDGDIISAETRAAQARQAEQGAQQ
;
A
#
# COMPACT_ATOMS: atom_id res chain seq x y z
N MET A 1 2.20 -15.15 4.69
CA MET A 1 0.89 -14.63 4.28
C MET A 1 1.18 -13.39 3.49
N ALA A 2 0.61 -13.28 2.30
CA ALA A 2 0.75 -12.11 1.46
C ALA A 2 -0.16 -10.99 1.98
N ARG A 3 0.18 -9.76 1.61
CA ARG A 3 -0.50 -8.56 2.03
C ARG A 3 -0.66 -7.64 0.83
N PHE A 4 -1.85 -7.11 0.67
CA PHE A 4 -2.26 -6.35 -0.51
C PHE A 4 -2.71 -4.97 -0.05
N ILE A 5 -2.26 -3.93 -0.73
CA ILE A 5 -2.54 -2.55 -0.36
C ILE A 5 -3.33 -1.85 -1.45
N CYS A 6 -4.31 -1.07 -1.02
CA CYS A 6 -5.07 -0.19 -1.89
C CYS A 6 -4.21 1.02 -2.26
N PRO A 7 -3.91 1.28 -3.55
CA PRO A 7 -3.06 2.40 -3.93
C PRO A 7 -3.73 3.77 -3.75
N ASN A 8 -5.04 3.81 -3.45
CA ASN A 8 -5.79 5.05 -3.28
C ASN A 8 -5.79 5.56 -1.82
N CYS A 9 -6.04 4.67 -0.85
CA CYS A 9 -6.14 5.04 0.57
C CYS A 9 -5.17 4.29 1.48
N GLU A 10 -4.28 3.49 0.89
CA GLU A 10 -3.21 2.78 1.61
C GLU A 10 -3.74 1.72 2.60
N TYR A 11 -5.00 1.30 2.43
CA TYR A 11 -5.59 0.20 3.18
C TYR A 11 -4.89 -1.12 2.86
N VAL A 12 -4.45 -1.87 3.89
CA VAL A 12 -3.75 -3.15 3.73
C VAL A 12 -4.67 -4.31 4.13
N TYR A 13 -4.95 -5.19 3.18
CA TYR A 13 -5.55 -6.50 3.42
C TYR A 13 -4.45 -7.52 3.79
N ASP A 14 -4.54 -8.09 4.98
CA ASP A 14 -3.65 -9.15 5.46
C ASP A 14 -4.40 -10.49 5.43
N GLU A 15 -3.92 -11.46 4.65
CA GLU A 15 -4.54 -12.79 4.55
C GLU A 15 -4.56 -13.53 5.89
N ALA A 16 -3.62 -13.27 6.80
CA ALA A 16 -3.59 -13.90 8.12
C ALA A 16 -4.71 -13.38 9.03
N VAL A 17 -5.15 -12.15 8.83
CA VAL A 17 -6.22 -11.51 9.62
C VAL A 17 -7.58 -11.63 8.91
N GLY A 18 -7.59 -11.59 7.58
CA GLY A 18 -8.78 -11.47 6.75
C GLY A 18 -9.49 -10.13 6.98
N ASP A 19 -10.75 -10.05 6.55
CA ASP A 19 -11.67 -8.99 6.93
C ASP A 19 -12.97 -9.58 7.52
N PRO A 20 -13.02 -9.83 8.83
CA PRO A 20 -14.19 -10.44 9.46
C PRO A 20 -15.41 -9.51 9.48
N ARG A 21 -15.26 -8.21 9.17
CA ARG A 21 -16.38 -7.27 9.13
C ARG A 21 -17.18 -7.43 7.85
N GLU A 22 -16.52 -7.85 6.78
CA GLU A 22 -17.12 -8.10 5.48
C GLU A 22 -17.43 -9.59 5.23
N GLY A 23 -16.93 -10.47 6.10
CA GLY A 23 -17.25 -11.89 6.11
C GLY A 23 -16.07 -12.80 5.75
N TRP A 24 -14.86 -12.25 5.66
CA TRP A 24 -13.62 -12.96 5.35
C TRP A 24 -12.86 -13.30 6.64
N PRO A 25 -12.87 -14.55 7.11
CA PRO A 25 -12.17 -14.93 8.34
C PRO A 25 -10.64 -14.86 8.19
N ALA A 26 -9.95 -14.88 9.34
CA ALA A 26 -8.50 -15.00 9.39
C ALA A 26 -8.01 -16.25 8.63
N GLY A 27 -7.06 -16.06 7.72
CA GLY A 27 -6.54 -17.10 6.84
C GLY A 27 -7.17 -17.13 5.44
N THR A 28 -8.10 -16.23 5.11
CA THR A 28 -8.64 -16.09 3.76
C THR A 28 -7.60 -15.48 2.83
N ALA A 29 -7.19 -16.26 1.83
CA ALA A 29 -6.29 -15.81 0.79
C ALA A 29 -6.94 -14.70 -0.04
N PHE A 30 -6.15 -13.73 -0.51
CA PHE A 30 -6.67 -12.61 -1.31
C PHE A 30 -7.29 -13.07 -2.63
N SER A 31 -6.79 -14.20 -3.18
CA SER A 31 -7.36 -14.83 -4.37
C SER A 31 -8.71 -15.52 -4.13
N ASP A 32 -9.12 -15.72 -2.88
CA ASP A 32 -10.43 -16.27 -2.50
C ASP A 32 -11.46 -15.15 -2.26
N VAL A 33 -10.99 -13.92 -2.05
CA VAL A 33 -11.84 -12.73 -1.95
C VAL A 33 -12.44 -12.41 -3.32
N ASP A 34 -13.72 -12.05 -3.33
CA ASP A 34 -14.46 -11.76 -4.55
C ASP A 34 -13.86 -10.56 -5.30
N PRO A 35 -13.76 -10.59 -6.66
CA PRO A 35 -13.21 -9.46 -7.42
C PRO A 35 -14.04 -8.18 -7.31
N ASP A 36 -15.35 -8.29 -7.01
CA ASP A 36 -16.26 -7.15 -6.80
C ASP A 36 -16.14 -6.55 -5.38
N TRP A 37 -15.34 -7.19 -4.51
CA TRP A 37 -15.12 -6.71 -3.15
C TRP A 37 -14.48 -5.33 -3.17
N THR A 38 -15.20 -4.35 -2.63
CA THR A 38 -14.77 -2.96 -2.58
C THR A 38 -13.96 -2.69 -1.32
N CYS A 39 -12.91 -1.86 -1.43
CA CYS A 39 -12.09 -1.46 -0.29
C CYS A 39 -12.97 -0.90 0.84
N PRO A 40 -12.91 -1.45 2.07
CA PRO A 40 -13.78 -1.03 3.18
C PRO A 40 -13.46 0.37 3.71
N ASP A 41 -12.27 0.89 3.41
CA ASP A 41 -11.82 2.20 3.88
C ASP A 41 -12.24 3.34 2.93
N CYS A 42 -11.99 3.18 1.62
CA CYS A 42 -12.32 4.23 0.65
C CYS A 42 -13.57 3.98 -0.19
N GLY A 43 -13.96 2.72 -0.43
CA GLY A 43 -15.07 2.37 -1.31
C GLY A 43 -14.88 2.75 -2.79
N VAL A 44 -13.68 3.21 -3.19
CA VAL A 44 -13.39 3.69 -4.56
C VAL A 44 -12.78 2.60 -5.43
N ARG A 45 -12.02 1.68 -4.82
CA ARG A 45 -11.27 0.63 -5.50
C ARG A 45 -11.77 -0.75 -5.09
N GLU A 46 -11.67 -1.69 -6.01
CA GLU A 46 -12.07 -3.09 -5.83
C GLU A 46 -10.83 -3.98 -5.65
N GLN A 47 -11.05 -5.23 -5.24
CA GLN A 47 -10.03 -6.27 -5.06
C GLN A 47 -9.02 -6.32 -6.21
N VAL A 48 -9.49 -6.16 -7.44
CA VAL A 48 -8.66 -6.22 -8.66
C VAL A 48 -7.66 -5.06 -8.79
N ASP A 49 -7.87 -3.96 -8.08
CA ASP A 49 -7.02 -2.75 -8.13
C ASP A 49 -5.94 -2.76 -7.04
N PHE A 50 -6.08 -3.63 -6.04
CA PHE A 50 -5.08 -3.77 -4.99
C PHE A 50 -3.79 -4.34 -5.55
N VAL A 51 -2.67 -3.84 -5.03
CA VAL A 51 -1.34 -4.30 -5.40
C VAL A 51 -0.67 -4.98 -4.22
N PRO A 52 0.26 -5.94 -4.42
CA PRO A 52 1.02 -6.49 -3.32
C PRO A 52 1.77 -5.37 -2.59
N GLU A 53 1.74 -5.34 -1.26
CA GLU A 53 2.43 -4.29 -0.49
C GLU A 53 3.93 -4.24 -0.80
N ALA A 54 4.51 -5.38 -1.17
CA ALA A 54 5.91 -5.47 -1.60
C ALA A 54 6.20 -4.71 -2.90
N GLU A 55 5.19 -4.46 -3.73
CA GLU A 55 5.30 -3.73 -5.00
C GLU A 55 4.73 -2.31 -4.90
N PHE A 56 4.01 -2.01 -3.81
CA PHE A 56 3.43 -0.70 -3.61
C PHE A 56 4.51 0.35 -3.42
N THR A 57 4.58 1.25 -4.40
CA THR A 57 5.53 2.35 -4.41
C THR A 57 4.73 3.63 -4.20
N HIS A 58 4.72 4.12 -2.96
CA HIS A 58 4.12 5.42 -2.65
C HIS A 58 4.90 6.50 -3.39
N ASN A 59 4.22 7.19 -4.28
CA ASN A 59 4.70 8.43 -4.85
C ASN A 59 4.42 9.52 -3.82
N ASP A 60 5.48 10.12 -3.25
CA ASP A 60 5.29 11.29 -2.39
C ASP A 60 4.49 12.36 -3.15
N GLN A 61 3.82 13.29 -2.44
CA GLN A 61 3.05 14.37 -3.06
C GLN A 61 3.86 15.20 -4.08
N ASP A 62 5.20 15.09 -4.06
CA ASP A 62 6.12 15.70 -5.03
C ASP A 62 6.42 14.87 -6.29
N GLY A 63 6.03 13.60 -6.35
CA GLY A 63 6.33 12.75 -7.51
C GLY A 63 7.57 11.86 -7.40
N ASP A 64 8.15 11.74 -6.21
CA ASP A 64 9.39 10.98 -5.99
C ASP A 64 9.13 9.58 -5.40
N ILE A 65 9.81 8.59 -5.99
CA ILE A 65 9.79 7.18 -5.57
C ILE A 65 10.79 7.01 -4.42
N ILE A 66 10.29 7.12 -3.18
CA ILE A 66 11.09 6.86 -1.97
C ILE A 66 11.32 5.37 -1.77
N SER A 67 12.30 4.82 -2.48
CA SER A 67 12.95 3.56 -2.09
C SER A 67 13.78 3.76 -0.79
N ALA A 68 14.02 2.67 -0.05
CA ALA A 68 14.81 2.72 1.19
C ALA A 68 16.23 3.32 1.00
N GLU A 69 16.78 3.27 -0.20
CA GLU A 69 18.05 3.90 -0.57
C GLU A 69 17.93 5.44 -0.73
N THR A 70 16.76 5.96 -1.13
CA THR A 70 16.50 7.39 -1.35
C THR A 70 16.59 8.19 -0.06
N ARG A 71 16.14 7.62 1.08
CA ARG A 71 16.21 8.27 2.41
C ARG A 71 17.65 8.57 2.84
N ALA A 72 18.63 7.76 2.43
CA ALA A 72 20.05 8.00 2.73
C ALA A 72 20.66 9.10 1.82
N ALA A 73 20.12 9.30 0.62
CA ALA A 73 20.59 10.29 -0.33
C ALA A 73 20.03 11.70 -0.04
N GLN A 74 18.74 11.81 0.30
CA GLN A 74 18.08 13.11 0.59
C GLN A 74 18.65 13.80 1.83
N ALA A 75 19.07 13.02 2.84
CA ALA A 75 19.74 13.55 4.03
C ALA A 75 21.02 14.33 3.70
N ARG A 76 21.73 14.00 2.61
CA ARG A 76 22.96 14.70 2.20
C ARG A 76 22.72 15.95 1.34
N GLN A 77 21.56 16.06 0.70
CA GLN A 77 21.22 17.22 -0.14
C GLN A 77 20.75 18.42 0.70
N ALA A 78 20.09 18.17 1.83
CA ALA A 78 19.66 19.23 2.76
C ALA A 78 20.84 20.07 3.30
N GLU A 79 22.05 19.51 3.38
CA GLU A 79 23.24 20.20 3.87
C GLU A 79 23.92 21.11 2.81
N GLN A 80 23.64 20.91 1.52
CA GLN A 80 24.26 21.66 0.42
C GLN A 80 23.43 22.88 -0.02
N GLY A 81 22.15 22.95 0.34
CA GLY A 81 21.26 24.07 0.00
C GLY A 81 21.46 25.34 0.84
N ALA A 82 22.17 25.27 1.98
CA ALA A 82 22.36 26.41 2.88
C ALA A 82 23.59 27.29 2.54
N GLN A 83 24.30 27.00 1.44
CA GLN A 83 25.54 27.67 1.05
C GLN A 83 25.46 28.49 -0.25
N GLN A 84 24.25 28.75 -0.77
CA GLN A 84 24.04 29.61 -1.95
C GLN A 84 23.17 30.82 -1.63
#